data_AF-A0A957Z9L2-F1
#
_entry.id   AF-A0A957Z9L2-F1
#
_cell.length_a   1.000
_cell.length_b   1.000
_cell.length_c   1.000
_cell.angle_alpha   90.00
_cell.angle_beta   90.00
_cell.angle_gamma   90.00
#
_symmetry.space_group_name_H-M   'P 1'
#
loop_
_entity.id
_entity.type
_entity.pdbx_description
1 polymer ?
#
loop_
_entity_poly.entity_id
_entity_poly.type
_entity_poly.pdbx_seq_one_letter_code
_entity_poly.pdbx_strand_id
1 'polypeptide(L)'
;MQRELNPARPAAASAPGTELWRGSWVIFTKHMHKFLRNGQEVGGTLAAPLLLAATFGLGMERLVDPGLIGGLNYLSFITPGIIAFTALSGAINAGMT
;
A
#
# COMPACT_ATOMS: atom_id res chain seq x y z
N MET A 1 27.36 -21.86 -52.17
CA MET A 1 26.44 -22.62 -51.30
C MET A 1 27.24 -22.99 -50.07
N GLN A 2 26.97 -22.60 -48.81
CA GLN A 2 25.82 -22.08 -48.08
C GLN A 2 26.37 -21.08 -47.03
N ARG A 3 25.87 -19.83 -47.02
CA ARG A 3 24.94 -19.30 -46.00
C ARG A 3 25.38 -19.53 -44.55
N GLU A 4 25.99 -18.49 -44.03
CA GLU A 4 26.25 -18.14 -42.63
C GLU A 4 25.23 -18.73 -41.63
N LEU A 5 25.69 -19.62 -40.75
CA LEU A 5 25.07 -19.78 -39.44
C LEU A 5 25.56 -18.62 -38.57
N ASN A 6 24.71 -17.61 -38.40
CA ASN A 6 24.81 -16.64 -37.32
C ASN A 6 23.94 -17.15 -36.15
N PRO A 7 24.51 -17.81 -35.11
CA PRO A 7 23.74 -18.31 -33.99
C PRO A 7 23.51 -17.28 -32.86
N ALA A 8 23.75 -16.00 -33.06
CA ALA A 8 23.49 -14.99 -32.04
C ALA A 8 22.53 -13.94 -32.58
N ARG A 9 21.23 -14.27 -32.62
CA ARG A 9 20.21 -13.23 -32.48
C ARG A 9 20.43 -12.66 -31.08
N PRO A 10 20.86 -11.40 -30.90
CA PRO A 10 20.91 -10.81 -29.57
C PRO A 10 19.49 -10.92 -29.01
N ALA A 11 19.34 -11.56 -27.84
CA ALA A 11 18.14 -11.36 -27.06
C ALA A 11 17.99 -9.84 -26.95
N ALA A 12 16.94 -9.27 -27.55
CA ALA A 12 16.75 -7.84 -27.58
C ALA A 12 16.86 -7.36 -26.13
N ALA A 13 17.96 -6.66 -25.81
CA ALA A 13 18.26 -6.22 -24.47
C ALA A 13 17.09 -5.35 -24.04
N SER A 14 16.23 -5.89 -23.18
CA SER A 14 15.07 -5.13 -22.76
C SER A 14 15.57 -4.01 -21.86
N ALA A 15 15.02 -2.81 -22.03
CA ALA A 15 15.56 -1.62 -21.38
C ALA A 15 15.65 -1.91 -19.86
N PRO A 16 16.81 -1.68 -19.21
CA PRO A 16 17.04 -2.10 -17.82
C PRO A 16 15.91 -1.71 -16.85
N GLY A 17 15.29 -0.55 -17.05
CA GLY A 17 14.14 -0.10 -16.25
C GLY A 17 12.89 -0.99 -16.37
N THR A 18 12.66 -1.62 -17.52
CA THR A 18 11.51 -2.52 -17.73
C THR A 18 11.67 -3.84 -16.99
N GLU A 19 12.89 -4.38 -16.89
CA GLU A 19 13.17 -5.61 -16.13
C GLU A 19 13.06 -5.37 -14.62
N LEU A 20 13.58 -4.22 -14.14
CA LEU A 20 13.46 -3.82 -12.74
C LEU A 20 12.00 -3.63 -12.33
N TRP A 21 11.22 -2.88 -13.11
CA TRP A 21 9.79 -2.68 -12.86
C TRP A 21 9.03 -4.01 -12.79
N ARG A 22 9.28 -4.92 -13.75
CA ARG A 22 8.66 -6.24 -13.76
C ARG A 22 9.05 -7.07 -12.53
N GLY A 23 10.33 -7.05 -12.16
CA GLY A 23 10.83 -7.72 -10.96
C GLY A 23 10.15 -7.22 -9.69
N SER A 24 10.15 -5.90 -9.47
CA SER A 24 9.47 -5.27 -8.34
C SER A 24 7.98 -5.59 -8.29
N TRP A 25 7.30 -5.55 -9.45
CA TRP A 25 5.88 -5.87 -9.55
C TRP A 25 5.57 -7.33 -9.18
N VAL A 26 6.39 -8.29 -9.65
CA VAL A 26 6.21 -9.71 -9.32
C VAL A 26 6.42 -9.95 -7.82
N ILE A 27 7.45 -9.35 -7.22
CA ILE A 27 7.71 -9.48 -5.78
C ILE A 27 6.55 -8.89 -4.98
N PHE A 28 6.12 -7.66 -5.33
CA PHE A 28 5.01 -6.98 -4.67
C PHE A 28 3.73 -7.81 -4.74
N THR A 29 3.30 -8.23 -5.93
CA THR A 29 2.05 -8.97 -6.11
C THR A 29 2.06 -10.32 -5.37
N LYS A 30 3.18 -11.05 -5.40
CA LYS A 30 3.33 -12.30 -4.64
C LYS A 30 3.24 -12.06 -3.14
N HIS A 31 3.92 -11.02 -2.64
CA HIS A 31 3.89 -10.68 -1.22
C HIS A 31 2.50 -10.24 -0.76
N MET A 32 1.84 -9.36 -1.53
CA MET A 32 0.47 -8.91 -1.27
C MET A 32 -0.52 -10.07 -1.27
N HIS A 33 -0.40 -11.02 -2.22
CA HIS A 33 -1.25 -12.20 -2.24
C HIS A 33 -1.08 -13.06 -0.98
N LYS A 34 0.15 -13.26 -0.51
CA LYS A 34 0.42 -14.00 0.73
C LYS A 34 -0.15 -13.26 1.95
N PHE A 35 0.13 -11.96 2.06
CA PHE A 35 -0.33 -11.11 3.15
C PHE A 35 -1.86 -11.14 3.26
N LEU A 36 -2.58 -10.89 2.16
CA LEU A 36 -4.04 -10.87 2.16
C LEU A 36 -4.68 -12.23 2.48
N ARG A 37 -3.96 -13.33 2.27
CA ARG A 37 -4.42 -14.68 2.67
C ARG A 37 -4.12 -15.00 4.14
N ASN A 38 -3.22 -14.26 4.78
CA ASN A 38 -2.96 -14.40 6.20
C ASN A 38 -3.83 -13.43 7.00
N GLY A 39 -5.01 -13.90 7.40
CA GLY A 39 -5.97 -13.09 8.16
C GLY A 39 -5.42 -12.56 9.49
N GLN A 40 -4.45 -13.23 10.11
CA GLN A 40 -3.80 -12.75 11.33
C GLN A 40 -2.86 -11.57 11.05
N GLU A 41 -2.08 -11.64 9.98
CA GLU A 41 -1.23 -10.52 9.55
C GLU A 41 -2.09 -9.30 9.14
N VAL A 42 -3.16 -9.52 8.38
CA VAL A 42 -4.09 -8.46 7.98
C VAL A 42 -4.78 -7.87 9.20
N GLY A 43 -5.33 -8.71 10.08
CA GLY A 43 -5.99 -8.28 11.30
C GLY A 43 -5.06 -7.51 12.23
N GLY A 44 -3.84 -8.00 12.45
CA GLY A 44 -2.82 -7.33 13.26
C GLY A 44 -2.41 -5.97 12.69
N THR A 45 -2.24 -5.88 11.37
CA THR A 45 -1.88 -4.63 10.69
C THR A 45 -3.00 -3.60 10.75
N LEU A 46 -4.26 -4.04 10.69
CA LEU A 46 -5.44 -3.17 10.76
C LEU A 46 -5.91 -2.85 12.19
N ALA A 47 -5.46 -3.60 13.20
CA ALA A 47 -5.92 -3.41 14.58
C ALA A 47 -5.65 -1.97 15.07
N ALA A 48 -4.41 -1.50 14.96
CA ALA A 48 -4.04 -0.15 15.40
C ALA A 48 -4.81 0.98 14.67
N PRO A 49 -4.89 1.02 13.33
CA PRO A 49 -5.63 2.08 12.64
C PRO A 49 -7.14 2.01 12.85
N LEU A 50 -7.72 0.81 13.00
CA LEU A 50 -9.15 0.68 13.31
C LEU A 50 -9.46 1.13 14.74
N LEU A 51 -8.60 0.80 15.70
CA LEU A 51 -8.72 1.30 17.08
C LEU A 51 -8.60 2.82 17.12
N LEU A 52 -7.62 3.39 16.41
CA LEU A 52 -7.47 4.83 16.27
C LEU A 52 -8.74 5.48 15.69
N ALA A 53 -9.27 4.93 14.60
CA ALA A 53 -10.49 5.42 13.97
C ALA A 53 -11.71 5.30 14.88
N ALA A 54 -11.83 4.21 15.65
CA ALA A 54 -12.91 4.03 16.61
C ALA A 54 -12.81 5.03 17.77
N THR A 55 -11.61 5.22 18.34
CA THR A 55 -11.38 6.17 19.43
C THR A 55 -11.74 7.60 19.01
N PHE A 56 -11.27 8.03 17.85
CA PHE A 56 -11.53 9.37 17.35
C PHE A 56 -12.95 9.53 16.82
N GLY A 57 -13.44 8.56 16.05
CA GLY A 57 -14.78 8.55 15.50
C GLY A 57 -15.85 8.59 16.59
N LEU A 58 -15.79 7.68 17.55
CA LEU A 58 -16.78 7.62 18.64
C LEU A 58 -16.57 8.73 19.67
N GLY A 59 -15.31 9.07 19.97
CA GLY A 59 -14.97 10.05 21.02
C GLY A 59 -15.31 11.49 20.63
N MET A 60 -15.15 11.85 19.36
CA MET A 60 -15.28 13.25 18.93
C MET A 60 -16.61 13.57 18.24
N GLU A 61 -17.42 12.57 17.88
CA GLU A 61 -18.71 12.76 17.17
C GLU A 61 -19.66 13.74 17.86
N ARG A 62 -19.60 13.85 19.19
CA ARG A 62 -20.44 14.76 19.99
C ARG A 62 -19.71 16.01 20.47
N LEU A 63 -18.41 16.10 20.24
CA LEU A 63 -17.57 17.22 20.67
C LEU A 63 -17.31 18.21 19.54
N VAL A 64 -17.28 17.74 18.30
CA VAL A 64 -17.02 18.58 17.13
C VAL A 64 -18.33 19.05 16.52
N ASP A 65 -18.45 20.36 16.35
CA ASP A 65 -19.56 20.96 15.61
C ASP A 65 -19.45 20.58 14.11
N PRO A 66 -20.45 19.89 13.54
CA PRO A 66 -20.48 19.57 12.11
C PRO A 66 -20.31 20.80 11.22
N GLY A 67 -20.73 22.00 11.66
CA GLY A 67 -20.56 23.25 10.94
C GLY A 67 -19.09 23.61 10.66
N LEU A 68 -18.16 23.18 11.52
CA LEU A 68 -16.72 23.41 11.36
C LEU A 68 -16.06 22.44 10.37
N ILE A 69 -16.71 21.31 10.08
CA ILE A 69 -16.21 20.24 9.21
C ILE A 69 -17.08 20.07 7.96
N GLY A 70 -17.70 21.17 7.50
CA GLY A 70 -18.46 21.19 6.25
C GLY A 70 -19.74 20.33 6.27
N GLY A 71 -20.33 20.14 7.45
CA GLY A 71 -21.53 19.32 7.64
C GLY A 71 -21.26 17.81 7.62
N LEU A 72 -20.01 17.38 7.58
CA LEU A 72 -19.64 15.96 7.66
C LEU A 72 -19.81 15.42 9.09
N ASN A 73 -20.02 14.11 9.23
CA ASN A 73 -19.75 13.45 10.50
C ASN A 73 -18.23 13.36 10.74
N TYR A 74 -17.82 13.29 12.00
CA TYR A 74 -16.40 13.40 12.35
C TYR A 74 -15.60 12.23 11.79
N LEU A 75 -16.16 11.02 11.77
CA LEU A 75 -15.50 9.84 11.24
C LEU A 75 -15.15 10.02 9.75
N SER A 76 -16.07 10.52 8.92
CA SER A 76 -15.83 10.76 7.49
C SER A 76 -14.81 11.86 7.26
N PHE A 77 -14.80 12.88 8.12
CA PHE A 77 -13.81 13.96 8.08
C PHE A 77 -12.38 13.47 8.40
N ILE A 78 -12.21 12.64 9.43
CA ILE A 78 -10.88 12.23 9.92
C ILE A 78 -10.29 11.00 9.19
N THR A 79 -11.14 10.14 8.61
CA THR A 79 -10.71 8.86 8.01
C THR A 79 -9.63 9.00 6.93
N PRO A 80 -9.70 9.95 5.97
CA PRO A 80 -8.63 10.13 4.99
C PRO A 80 -7.26 10.42 5.63
N GLY A 81 -7.24 11.20 6.71
CA GLY A 81 -6.04 11.48 7.49
C GLY A 81 -5.50 10.24 8.20
N ILE A 82 -6.35 9.40 8.78
CA ILE A 82 -5.95 8.13 9.41
C ILE A 82 -5.34 7.18 8.36
N ILE A 83 -5.92 7.10 7.17
CA ILE A 83 -5.37 6.28 6.07
C ILE A 83 -3.97 6.77 5.69
N ALA A 84 -3.82 8.08 5.48
CA ALA A 84 -2.53 8.68 5.12
C ALA A 84 -1.47 8.47 6.23
N PHE A 85 -1.83 8.73 7.49
CA PHE A 85 -0.95 8.54 8.64
C PHE A 85 -0.52 7.08 8.80
N THR A 86 -1.45 6.14 8.62
CA THR A 86 -1.17 4.70 8.74
C THR A 86 -0.24 4.22 7.64
N ALA A 87 -0.46 4.64 6.40
CA ALA A 87 0.42 4.34 5.28
C ALA A 87 1.83 4.92 5.50
N LEU A 88 1.92 6.18 5.94
CA LEU A 88 3.17 6.85 6.24
C LEU A 88 3.95 6.15 7.36
N SER A 89 3.28 5.89 8.49
CA SER A 89 3.86 5.17 9.63
C SER A 89 4.33 3.78 9.23
N GLY A 90 3.51 3.03 8.48
CA GLY A 90 3.89 1.71 7.97
C GLY A 90 5.12 1.75 7.06
N ALA A 91 5.18 2.70 6.13
CA ALA A 91 6.32 2.87 5.23
C ALA A 91 7.63 3.22 5.99
N ILE A 92 7.54 4.10 6.99
CA ILE A 92 8.69 4.46 7.84
C ILE A 92 9.16 3.23 8.61
N ASN A 93 8.25 2.52 9.28
CA ASN A 93 8.58 1.35 10.09
C ASN A 93 9.19 0.22 9.25
N ALA A 94 8.71 0.00 8.03
CA ALA A 94 9.25 -1.00 7.12
C ALA A 94 10.67 -0.67 6.59
N GLY A 95 11.08 0.60 6.61
CA GLY A 95 12.41 1.03 6.15
C GLY A 95 13.47 1.09 7.25
N MET A 96 13.09 0.98 8.53
CA MET A 96 14.01 1.06 9.67
C MET A 96 14.66 -0.28 10.04
N THR A 97 14.14 -1.39 9.53
CA THR A 97 14.59 -2.76 9.82
C THR A 97 15.08 -3.45 8.56
#